data_AF-A0A2M8X436-F1
#
_entry.id   AF-A0A2M8X436-F1
#
_cell.length_a   1.000
_cell.length_b   1.000
_cell.length_c   1.000
_cell.angle_alpha   90.00
_cell.angle_beta   90.00
_cell.angle_gamma   90.00
#
_symmetry.space_group_name_H-M   'P 1'
#
loop_
_entity.id
_entity.type
_entity.pdbx_description
1 polymer ?
#
loop_
_entity_poly.entity_id
_entity_poly.type
_entity_poly.pdbx_seq_one_letter_code
_entity_poly.pdbx_strand_id
1 'polypeptide(L)' 'MYCMQADTSTVTEVSCDMPDSLVVMTRTELQQYSPFYLDIESAGAIGGALLLVMAVAFVLRAARKTLGSESE' A
#
# COMPACT_ATOMS: atom_id res chain seq x y z
N MET A 1 16.46 -7.86 15.23
CA MET A 1 16.88 -7.38 13.90
C MET A 1 18.14 -8.11 13.46
N TYR A 2 18.10 -8.81 12.33
CA TYR A 2 19.26 -9.39 11.65
C TYR A 2 19.13 -9.10 10.16
N CYS A 3 20.24 -9.14 9.42
CA CYS A 3 20.25 -8.83 8.00
C CYS A 3 20.52 -10.09 7.17
N MET A 4 19.89 -10.13 6.00
CA MET A 4 20.03 -11.24 5.06
C MET A 4 20.46 -10.71 3.71
N GLN A 5 21.30 -11.47 3.03
CA GLN A 5 21.60 -11.25 1.62
C GLN A 5 20.95 -12.37 0.83
N ALA A 6 20.09 -11.99 -0.11
CA ALA A 6 19.51 -12.93 -1.05
C ALA A 6 20.40 -12.99 -2.28
N ASP A 7 21.27 -13.99 -2.34
CA ASP A 7 21.89 -14.39 -3.61
C ASP A 7 20.94 -15.32 -4.35
N THR A 8 21.06 -15.39 -5.68
CA THR A 8 20.12 -16.04 -6.63
C THR A 8 19.61 -17.46 -6.27
N SER A 9 20.19 -18.14 -5.27
CA SER A 9 19.75 -19.45 -4.80
C SER A 9 19.82 -19.67 -3.27
N THR A 10 20.42 -18.76 -2.49
CA THR A 10 20.61 -18.96 -1.04
C THR A 10 20.42 -17.67 -0.26
N VAL A 11 19.63 -17.75 0.80
CA VAL A 11 19.47 -16.67 1.77
C VAL A 11 20.42 -16.94 2.93
N THR A 12 21.42 -16.07 3.11
CA THR A 12 22.40 -16.17 4.20
C THR A 12 22.28 -14.98 5.13
N GLU A 13 22.48 -15.23 6.42
CA GLU A 13 22.58 -14.17 7.43
C GLU A 13 23.92 -13.45 7.28
N VAL A 14 23.88 -12.12 7.16
CA VAL A 14 25.06 -11.26 6.95
C VAL A 14 25.02 -10.07 7.90
N SER A 15 26.16 -9.38 8.05
CA SER A 15 26.20 -8.11 8.77
C SER A 15 25.37 -7.04 8.04
N CYS A 16 24.68 -6.18 8.80
CA CYS A 16 23.88 -5.07 8.28
C CYS A 16 24.70 -3.91 7.71
N ASP A 17 26.02 -3.93 7.89
CA ASP A 17 26.93 -2.93 7.30
C ASP A 17 27.28 -3.25 5.83
N MET A 18 26.84 -4.40 5.31
CA MET A 18 27.08 -4.81 3.93
C MET A 18 26.11 -4.10 2.97
N PRO A 19 26.59 -3.63 1.80
CA PRO A 19 25.73 -3.12 0.75
C PRO A 19 24.77 -4.22 0.26
N ASP A 20 23.54 -3.84 -0.11
CA ASP A 20 22.46 -4.75 -0.54
C ASP A 20 21.95 -5.76 0.50
N SER A 21 22.27 -5.53 1.78
CA SER A 21 21.69 -6.32 2.87
C SER A 21 20.22 -5.94 3.11
N LEU A 22 19.36 -6.95 3.21
CA LEU A 22 17.95 -6.82 3.51
C LEU A 22 17.75 -6.96 5.01
N VAL A 23 17.20 -5.93 5.65
CA VAL A 23 16.88 -5.98 7.08
C VAL A 23 15.62 -6.81 7.27
N VAL A 24 15.72 -7.91 8.01
CA VAL A 24 14.56 -8.70 8.39
C VAL A 24 13.98 -8.11 9.67
N MET A 25 12.79 -7.54 9.54
CA MET A 25 11.98 -7.04 10.65
C MET A 25 10.75 -7.90 10.83
N THR A 26 10.39 -8.16 12.08
CA THR A 26 9.08 -8.72 12.41
C THR A 26 7.99 -7.69 12.13
N ARG A 27 6.74 -8.16 11.95
CA ARG A 27 5.58 -7.28 11.73
C ARG A 27 5.48 -6.23 12.83
N THR A 28 5.65 -6.61 14.10
CA THR A 28 5.60 -5.72 15.28
C THR A 28 6.71 -4.67 15.30
N GLU A 29 7.93 -5.02 14.89
CA GLU A 29 9.02 -4.04 14.73
C GLU A 29 8.69 -3.06 13.59
N LEU A 30 8.13 -3.55 12.49
CA LEU A 30 7.73 -2.71 11.35
C LEU A 30 6.63 -1.71 11.74
N GLN A 31 5.71 -2.07 12.64
CA GLN A 31 4.71 -1.13 13.20
C GLN A 31 5.34 0.02 14.00
N GLN A 32 6.47 -0.24 14.66
CA GLN A 32 7.13 0.74 15.52
C GLN A 32 8.10 1.64 14.73
N TYR A 33 8.77 1.09 13.71
CA TYR A 33 9.80 1.81 12.96
C TYR A 33 9.29 2.46 11.66
N SER A 34 8.18 1.98 11.09
CA SER A 34 7.67 2.54 9.83
C SER A 34 6.45 3.44 10.06
N PRO A 35 6.53 4.73 9.70
CA PRO A 35 5.37 5.63 9.72
C PRO A 35 4.34 5.26 8.62
N PHE A 36 4.69 4.35 7.70
CA PHE A 36 3.82 3.87 6.63
C PHE A 36 3.23 2.49 6.90
N TYR A 37 3.49 1.90 8.08
CA TYR A 37 2.84 0.65 8.42
C TYR A 37 1.32 0.88 8.50
N LEU A 38 0.60 0.21 7.61
CA LEU A 38 -0.86 0.21 7.59
C LEU A 38 -1.32 -1.21 7.92
N ASP A 39 -2.12 -1.37 8.97
CA ASP A 39 -2.64 -2.69 9.29
C ASP A 39 -3.68 -3.13 8.26
N ILE A 40 -3.82 -4.43 8.01
CA ILE A 40 -4.67 -4.95 6.93
C ILE A 40 -6.11 -4.46 7.05
N GLU A 41 -6.63 -4.40 8.28
CA GLU A 41 -7.98 -3.91 8.56
C GLU A 41 -8.12 -2.43 8.19
N SER A 42 -7.16 -1.60 8.60
CA SER A 42 -7.12 -0.18 8.24
C SER A 42 -6.93 0.06 6.74
N ALA A 43 -6.15 -0.79 6.07
CA ALA A 43 -5.98 -0.78 4.61
C ALA A 43 -7.30 -1.06 3.90
N GLY A 44 -8.05 -2.06 4.37
CA GLY A 44 -9.38 -2.38 3.85
C GLY A 44 -10.36 -1.23 4.04
N ALA A 45 -10.38 -0.62 5.23
CA ALA A 45 -11.27 0.51 5.52
C ALA A 45 -10.97 1.73 4.63
N ILE A 46 -9.70 2.13 4.51
CA ILE A 46 -9.29 3.27 3.67
C ILE A 46 -9.54 2.98 2.20
N GLY A 47 -9.20 1.78 1.73
CA GLY A 47 -9.47 1.35 0.36
C GLY A 47 -10.96 1.38 0.03
N GLY A 48 -11.81 0.85 0.92
CA GLY A 48 -13.26 0.87 0.76
C GLY A 48 -13.83 2.29 0.71
N ALA A 49 -13.37 3.18 1.59
CA ALA A 49 -13.78 4.58 1.57
C ALA A 49 -13.42 5.29 0.25
N LEU A 50 -12.20 5.06 -0.26
CA LEU A 50 -11.75 5.62 -1.54
C LEU A 50 -12.60 5.12 -2.72
N LEU A 51 -12.93 3.82 -2.74
CA LEU A 51 -13.79 3.25 -3.77
C LEU A 51 -15.19 3.89 -3.77
N LEU A 52 -15.76 4.12 -2.59
CA LEU A 52 -17.07 4.79 -2.47
C LEU A 52 -17.03 6.22 -3.01
N VAL A 53 -15.99 6.99 -2.69
CA VAL A 53 -15.82 8.37 -3.20
C VAL A 53 -15.72 8.36 -4.73
N MET A 54 -14.94 7.44 -5.30
CA MET A 54 -14.80 7.32 -6.76
C MET A 54 -16.11 6.90 -7.43
N ALA A 55 -16.86 5.98 -6.81
CA ALA A 55 -18.16 5.56 -7.32
C ALA A 55 -19.16 6.72 -7.36
N VAL A 56 -19.25 7.52 -6.28
CA VAL A 56 -20.11 8.71 -6.25
C VAL A 56 -19.69 9.73 -7.32
N ALA A 57 -18.39 10.00 -7.44
CA ALA A 57 -17.88 10.92 -8.46
C ALA A 57 -18.23 10.46 -9.88
N PHE A 58 -18.15 9.15 -10.15
CA PHE A 58 -18.53 8.57 -11.43
C PHE A 58 -20.01 8.76 -11.74
N VAL A 59 -20.89 8.46 -10.77
CA VAL A 59 -22.35 8.63 -10.93
C VAL A 59 -22.71 10.09 -11.18
N LEU A 60 -22.13 11.02 -10.42
CA LEU A 60 -22.36 12.46 -10.63
C LEU A 60 -21.89 12.92 -12.01
N ARG A 61 -20.76 12.40 -12.49
CA ARG A 61 -20.26 12.69 -13.84
C ARG A 61 -21.20 12.15 -14.92
N ALA A 62 -21.72 10.94 -14.74
CA ALA A 62 -22.68 10.33 -15.65
C ALA A 62 -23.99 11.15 -15.69
N ALA A 63 -24.56 11.50 -14.53
CA ALA A 63 -25.78 12.30 -14.43
C ALA A 63 -25.63 13.69 -15.05
N ARG A 64 -24.50 14.36 -14.85
CA ARG A 64 -24.21 15.64 -15.52
C ARG A 64 -24.13 15.48 -17.03
N LYS A 65 -23.52 14.40 -17.52
CA LYS A 65 -23.42 14.12 -18.95
C LYS A 65 -24.79 13.88 -19.58
N THR A 66 -25.67 13.12 -18.93
CA THR A 66 -27.02 12.85 -19.45
C THR A 66 -27.89 14.10 -19.48
N LEU A 67 -27.83 14.93 -18.43
CA LEU A 67 -28.58 16.19 -18.38
C LEU A 67 -28.06 17.21 -19.41
N GLY A 68 -26.75 17.28 -19.61
CA GLY A 68 -26.14 18.18 -20.60
C GLY A 68 -26.43 17.80 -22.05
N SER A 69 -26.61 16.50 -22.35
CA SER A 69 -26.98 16.04 -23.69
C SER A 69 -28.46 16.25 -24.05
N GLU A 70 -29.33 16.51 -23.08
CA GLU A 70 -30.77 16.74 -23.30
C GLU A 70 -31.08 18.23 -23.59
N SER A 71 -30.13 19.11 -23.30
CA SER A 71 -30.22 20.56 -23.53
C SER A 71 -29.65 21.03 -24.87
N GLU A 72 -29.26 20.11 -25.76
CA GLU A 72 -28.71 20.39 -27.10
C GLU A 72 -29.65 19.88 -28.21
#